data_AF-A0A1G7B8C0-F1
#
_entry.id   AF-A0A1G7B8C0-F1
#
_cell.length_a   1.000
_cell.length_b   1.000
_cell.length_c   1.000
_cell.angle_alpha   90.00
_cell.angle_beta   90.00
_cell.angle_gamma   90.00
#
_symmetry.space_group_name_H-M   'P 1'
#
loop_
_entity.id
_entity.type
_entity.pdbx_description
1 polymer ?
#
loop_
_entity_poly.entity_id
_entity_poly.type
_entity_poly.pdbx_seq_one_letter_code
_entity_poly.pdbx_strand_id
1 'polypeptide(L)'
;MLLKRVILVVAAGACGAAVMVGCGSETVAREAVVAKPTSGLTEPVISPCDDIPDEVLRGVGLDPATESRDIRGVKQPGWSVCRWDGIGYIQSVFATTHTLDDFLANKRNTDFQRQEVGDREAYSYREVVDDKRESCDVVLRTADGSTQIRASLNSGTPAAANPCDLALNAARAFDSVIPR
;
A
#
# COMPACT_ATOMS: atom_id res chain seq x y z
N MET A 1 30.91 -2.07 30.10
CA MET A 1 32.31 -1.73 30.39
C MET A 1 32.88 -1.04 29.16
N LEU A 2 32.67 0.28 29.02
CA LEU A 2 33.65 1.34 29.32
C LEU A 2 35.00 1.07 28.64
N LEU A 3 35.30 1.83 27.59
CA LEU A 3 36.64 2.17 27.04
C LEU A 3 36.33 3.07 25.83
N LYS A 4 36.84 4.28 25.62
CA LYS A 4 38.06 4.93 26.09
C LYS A 4 37.89 6.46 25.95
N ARG A 5 38.57 7.18 26.83
CA ARG A 5 38.75 8.64 26.86
C ARG A 5 39.70 9.11 25.74
N VAL A 6 40.08 10.39 25.85
CA VAL A 6 41.25 11.10 25.29
C VAL A 6 40.96 11.74 23.91
N ILE A 7 41.25 13.02 23.61
CA ILE A 7 42.31 13.94 24.04
C ILE A 7 41.84 15.41 23.98
N LEU A 8 42.14 16.18 25.04
CA LEU A 8 42.20 17.65 25.02
C LEU A 8 43.50 18.08 24.33
N VAL A 9 43.41 18.91 23.28
CA VAL A 9 44.55 19.73 22.83
C VAL A 9 44.13 21.19 22.93
N VAL A 10 44.74 21.89 23.90
CA VAL A 10 44.77 23.35 23.97
C VAL A 10 46.06 23.79 23.29
N ALA A 11 45.98 24.68 22.31
CA ALA A 11 47.11 25.48 21.85
C ALA A 11 46.63 26.90 21.54
N ALA A 12 47.25 27.86 22.20
CA ALA A 12 46.97 29.30 22.14
C ALA A 12 47.43 29.93 20.82
N GLY A 13 46.71 30.95 20.35
CA GLY A 13 47.07 31.76 19.18
C GLY A 13 46.37 33.13 19.19
N ALA A 14 47.15 34.17 18.94
CA ALA A 14 46.93 35.59 19.24
C ALA A 14 45.78 36.33 18.50
N CYS A 15 45.47 37.52 19.04
CA CYS A 15 44.56 38.57 18.60
C CYS A 15 44.47 38.85 17.08
N GLY A 16 43.27 39.16 16.60
CA GLY A 16 43.02 39.80 15.31
C GLY A 16 41.53 40.07 15.09
N ALA A 17 41.19 41.29 14.71
CA ALA A 17 39.84 41.84 14.66
C ALA A 17 38.93 41.29 13.54
N ALA A 18 37.62 41.37 13.81
CA ALA A 18 36.48 41.58 12.90
C ALA A 18 36.32 40.72 11.63
N VAL A 19 35.23 39.95 11.54
CA VAL A 19 34.17 40.03 10.48
C VAL A 19 32.92 39.30 11.03
N MET A 20 31.71 39.85 10.82
CA MET A 20 30.44 39.15 11.05
C MET A 20 30.38 37.86 10.22
N VAL A 21 30.27 36.70 10.86
CA VAL A 21 29.86 35.46 10.21
C VAL A 21 28.52 35.07 10.80
N GLY A 22 27.47 35.16 9.97
CA GLY A 22 26.13 34.69 10.30
C GLY A 22 26.18 33.21 10.67
N CYS A 23 25.42 32.85 11.70
CA CYS A 23 25.27 31.49 12.17
C CYS A 23 24.69 30.63 11.04
N GLY A 24 25.57 29.92 10.32
CA GLY A 24 25.21 28.82 9.44
C GLY A 24 24.66 27.71 10.32
N SER A 25 23.34 27.70 10.50
CA SER A 25 22.66 26.48 10.89
C SER A 25 22.72 25.57 9.67
N GLU A 26 23.63 24.60 9.71
CA GLU A 26 23.67 23.48 8.78
C GLU A 26 22.33 22.76 8.86
N THR A 27 21.39 23.21 8.02
CA THR A 27 20.20 22.44 7.72
C THR A 27 20.71 21.23 6.98
N VAL A 28 20.71 20.09 7.66
CA VAL A 28 20.85 18.78 7.01
C VAL A 28 19.71 18.73 6.00
N ALA A 29 20.04 19.02 4.75
CA ALA A 29 19.16 18.76 3.63
C ALA A 29 18.98 17.25 3.57
N ARG A 30 17.99 16.75 4.33
CA ARG A 30 17.30 15.54 3.95
C ARG A 30 16.74 15.86 2.58
N GLU A 31 17.35 15.34 1.53
CA GLU A 31 16.64 15.07 0.29
C GLU A 31 15.44 14.21 0.66
N ALA A 32 14.32 14.88 0.97
CA ALA A 32 13.04 14.30 0.75
C ALA A 32 13.02 14.00 -0.74
N VAL A 33 13.09 12.71 -1.08
CA VAL A 33 12.75 12.26 -2.41
C VAL A 33 11.29 12.64 -2.59
N VAL A 34 11.05 13.85 -3.11
CA VAL A 34 9.75 14.25 -3.59
C VAL A 34 9.50 13.33 -4.76
N ALA A 35 8.69 12.29 -4.53
CA ALA A 35 8.12 11.51 -5.60
C ALA A 35 7.56 12.52 -6.61
N LYS A 36 8.06 12.47 -7.86
CA LYS A 36 7.56 13.31 -8.94
C LYS A 36 6.03 13.21 -8.94
N PRO A 37 5.31 14.33 -9.09
CA PRO A 37 3.87 14.27 -9.23
C PRO A 37 3.55 13.38 -10.42
N THR A 38 2.76 12.33 -10.19
CA THR A 38 2.29 11.36 -11.18
C THR A 38 1.21 11.99 -12.08
N SER A 39 1.48 13.18 -12.62
CA SER A 39 0.54 14.03 -13.36
C SER A 39 0.25 13.53 -14.78
N GLY A 40 0.34 12.22 -15.02
CA GLY A 40 0.16 11.62 -16.34
C GLY A 40 -0.33 10.17 -16.31
N LEU A 41 -0.74 9.64 -15.15
CA LEU A 41 -1.46 8.37 -15.13
C LEU A 41 -2.93 8.64 -15.42
N THR A 42 -3.47 7.90 -16.38
CA THR A 42 -4.90 7.83 -16.64
C THR A 42 -5.59 7.24 -15.41
N GLU A 43 -6.74 7.80 -15.05
CA GLU A 43 -7.56 7.29 -13.95
C GLU A 43 -8.22 5.96 -14.34
N PRO A 44 -8.39 5.02 -13.40
CA PRO A 44 -9.02 3.72 -13.67
C PRO A 44 -10.50 3.87 -14.04
N VAL A 45 -11.00 2.96 -14.87
CA VAL A 45 -12.39 2.98 -15.37
C VAL A 45 -13.41 2.66 -14.27
N ILE A 46 -13.06 1.83 -13.28
CA ILE A 46 -13.93 1.46 -12.16
C ILE A 46 -13.62 2.29 -10.91
N SER A 47 -14.67 2.70 -10.20
CA SER A 47 -14.65 3.23 -8.84
C SER A 47 -15.23 2.16 -7.89
N PRO A 48 -14.39 1.41 -7.15
CA PRO A 48 -14.88 0.24 -6.40
C PRO A 48 -15.99 0.54 -5.37
N CYS A 49 -16.03 1.75 -4.82
CA CYS A 49 -17.10 2.14 -3.91
C CYS A 49 -18.45 2.41 -4.61
N ASP A 50 -18.44 2.79 -5.89
CA ASP A 50 -19.67 3.07 -6.63
C ASP A 50 -20.16 1.83 -7.37
N ASP A 51 -19.22 0.98 -7.81
CA ASP A 51 -19.50 -0.09 -8.75
C ASP A 51 -19.72 -1.45 -8.08
N ILE A 52 -19.18 -1.69 -6.87
CA ILE A 52 -19.40 -2.95 -6.13
C ILE A 52 -20.69 -2.88 -5.32
N PRO A 53 -21.72 -3.68 -5.64
CA PRO A 53 -23.00 -3.60 -4.95
C PRO A 53 -22.95 -4.12 -3.52
N ASP A 54 -23.73 -3.48 -2.66
CA ASP A 54 -23.97 -3.84 -1.26
C ASP A 54 -24.27 -5.33 -1.03
N GLU A 55 -25.09 -5.95 -1.88
CA GLU A 55 -25.44 -7.36 -1.78
C GLU A 55 -24.26 -8.29 -2.02
N VAL A 56 -23.33 -7.89 -2.90
CA VAL A 56 -22.10 -8.65 -3.18
C VAL A 56 -21.15 -8.53 -1.99
N LEU A 57 -21.02 -7.34 -1.40
CA LEU A 57 -20.24 -7.09 -0.18
C LEU A 57 -20.76 -7.95 0.99
N ARG A 58 -22.07 -7.93 1.24
CA ARG A 58 -22.70 -8.74 2.30
C ARG A 58 -22.52 -10.24 2.05
N GLY A 59 -22.53 -10.67 0.79
CA GLY A 59 -22.31 -12.07 0.39
C GLY A 59 -20.96 -12.64 0.84
N VAL A 60 -19.96 -11.78 1.04
CA VAL A 60 -18.63 -12.16 1.56
C VAL A 60 -18.38 -11.69 3.00
N GLY A 61 -19.42 -11.27 3.71
CA GLY A 61 -19.36 -10.93 5.14
C GLY A 61 -18.79 -9.54 5.46
N LEU A 62 -18.84 -8.61 4.50
CA LEU A 62 -18.44 -7.21 4.69
C LEU A 62 -19.65 -6.35 5.08
N ASP A 63 -19.39 -5.25 5.78
CA ASP A 63 -20.40 -4.25 6.13
C ASP A 63 -20.34 -3.04 5.18
N PRO A 64 -21.32 -2.88 4.25
CA PRO A 64 -21.34 -1.73 3.35
C PRO A 64 -21.41 -0.37 4.06
N ALA A 65 -21.95 -0.31 5.29
CA ALA A 65 -22.05 0.94 6.04
C ALA A 65 -20.69 1.47 6.51
N THR A 66 -19.63 0.67 6.40
CA THR A 66 -18.25 1.03 6.76
C THR A 66 -17.41 1.50 5.58
N GLU A 67 -18.04 1.72 4.42
CA GLU A 67 -17.39 2.24 3.21
C GLU A 67 -16.47 3.42 3.52
N SER A 68 -15.25 3.35 3.00
CA SER A 68 -14.29 4.44 3.06
C SER A 68 -13.52 4.54 1.76
N ARG A 69 -13.65 5.70 1.12
CA ARG A 69 -12.92 6.06 -0.10
C ARG A 69 -11.49 6.43 0.19
N ASP A 70 -10.63 6.11 -0.78
CA ASP A 70 -9.23 6.48 -0.80
C ASP A 70 -8.43 5.98 0.42
N ILE A 71 -7.14 6.32 0.47
CA ILE A 71 -6.31 6.02 1.64
C ILE A 71 -6.58 7.10 2.68
N ARG A 72 -7.52 6.83 3.59
CA ARG A 72 -7.99 7.77 4.62
C ARG A 72 -8.49 9.10 4.01
N GLY A 73 -9.25 9.02 2.91
CA GLY A 73 -9.79 10.18 2.21
C GLY A 73 -8.76 10.95 1.36
N VAL A 74 -7.54 10.42 1.19
CA VAL A 74 -6.51 11.04 0.35
C VAL A 74 -6.38 10.28 -0.97
N LYS A 75 -6.89 10.86 -2.06
CA LYS A 75 -6.81 10.32 -3.41
C LYS A 75 -5.35 10.04 -3.80
N GLN A 76 -5.11 8.84 -4.29
CA GLN A 76 -3.83 8.44 -4.84
C GLN A 76 -3.89 8.54 -6.37
N PRO A 77 -3.00 9.31 -7.03
CA PRO A 77 -3.03 9.46 -8.49
C PRO A 77 -2.92 8.11 -9.21
N GLY A 78 -3.82 7.83 -10.16
CA GLY A 78 -3.84 6.57 -10.90
C GLY A 78 -4.44 5.38 -10.14
N TRP A 79 -5.08 5.62 -9.00
CA TRP A 79 -5.71 4.60 -8.16
C TRP A 79 -7.10 5.01 -7.71
N SER A 80 -8.09 4.13 -7.91
CA SER A 80 -9.41 4.25 -7.29
C SER A 80 -9.52 3.21 -6.18
N VAL A 81 -9.71 3.66 -4.95
CA VAL A 81 -9.62 2.80 -3.75
C VAL A 81 -10.90 2.87 -2.95
N CYS A 82 -11.36 1.69 -2.53
CA CYS A 82 -12.41 1.54 -1.54
C CYS A 82 -12.01 0.54 -0.47
N ARG A 83 -12.55 0.70 0.74
CA ARG A 83 -12.45 -0.32 1.79
C ARG A 83 -13.75 -0.46 2.57
N TRP A 84 -13.93 -1.64 3.13
CA TRP A 84 -15.02 -2.00 4.05
C TRP A 84 -14.46 -2.85 5.19
N ASP A 85 -15.11 -2.81 6.33
CA ASP A 85 -14.79 -3.63 7.48
C ASP A 85 -15.53 -4.98 7.37
N GLY A 86 -14.82 -6.05 7.73
CA GLY A 86 -15.36 -7.36 8.00
C GLY A 86 -15.11 -7.76 9.46
N ILE A 87 -15.49 -8.98 9.84
CA ILE A 87 -15.28 -9.46 11.21
C ILE A 87 -13.80 -9.76 11.44
N GLY A 88 -13.08 -8.81 12.07
CA GLY A 88 -11.67 -8.96 12.43
C GLY A 88 -10.68 -8.65 11.31
N TYR A 89 -11.13 -8.06 10.20
CA TYR A 89 -10.27 -7.66 9.08
C TYR A 89 -10.88 -6.47 8.33
N ILE A 90 -10.06 -5.86 7.48
CA ILE A 90 -10.46 -4.84 6.50
C ILE A 90 -10.28 -5.42 5.11
N GLN A 91 -11.29 -5.28 4.25
CA GLN A 91 -11.21 -5.57 2.83
C GLN A 91 -11.02 -4.28 2.05
N SER A 92 -9.96 -4.19 1.27
CA SER A 92 -9.71 -3.06 0.37
C SER A 92 -9.69 -3.53 -1.08
N VAL A 93 -10.22 -2.71 -1.98
CA VAL A 93 -10.17 -2.90 -3.44
C VAL A 93 -9.50 -1.67 -4.05
N PHE A 94 -8.52 -1.93 -4.90
CA PHE A 94 -7.70 -0.93 -5.59
C PHE A 94 -7.78 -1.19 -7.09
N ALA A 95 -8.42 -0.30 -7.82
CA ALA A 95 -8.37 -0.29 -9.28
C ALA A 95 -7.24 0.64 -9.73
N THR A 96 -6.51 0.25 -10.78
CA THR A 96 -5.37 1.01 -11.30
C THR A 96 -5.13 0.74 -12.78
N THR A 97 -4.45 1.67 -13.45
CA THR A 97 -3.90 1.47 -14.80
C THR A 97 -2.54 0.76 -14.80
N HIS A 98 -1.96 0.47 -13.64
CA HIS A 98 -0.80 -0.43 -13.55
C HIS A 98 -1.18 -1.84 -14.00
N THR A 99 -0.33 -2.43 -14.84
CA THR A 99 -0.56 -3.75 -15.44
C THR A 99 -0.23 -4.85 -14.44
N LEU A 100 -0.77 -6.06 -14.66
CA LEU A 100 -0.43 -7.21 -13.82
C LEU A 100 1.08 -7.45 -13.78
N ASP A 101 1.76 -7.23 -14.90
CA ASP A 101 3.21 -7.42 -15.02
C ASP A 101 3.98 -6.42 -14.13
N ASP A 102 3.46 -5.20 -13.94
CA ASP A 102 4.04 -4.23 -13.00
C ASP A 102 4.00 -4.75 -11.56
N PHE A 103 2.90 -5.43 -11.17
CA PHE A 103 2.79 -6.06 -9.84
C PHE A 103 3.77 -7.21 -9.68
N LEU A 104 3.91 -8.06 -10.71
CA LEU A 104 4.81 -9.22 -10.70
C LEU A 104 6.30 -8.80 -10.71
N ALA A 105 6.63 -7.70 -11.37
CA ALA A 105 8.00 -7.16 -11.43
C ALA A 105 8.38 -6.34 -10.18
N ASN A 106 7.40 -5.92 -9.38
CA ASN A 106 7.65 -5.09 -8.20
C ASN A 106 8.34 -5.89 -7.09
N LYS A 107 9.60 -5.55 -6.80
CA LYS A 107 10.42 -6.20 -5.77
C LYS A 107 9.91 -6.02 -4.33
N ARG A 108 8.90 -5.17 -4.12
CA ARG A 108 8.20 -5.06 -2.84
C ARG A 108 7.15 -6.15 -2.64
N ASN A 109 6.84 -6.91 -3.69
CA ASN A 109 5.89 -8.01 -3.68
C ASN A 109 6.65 -9.34 -3.71
N THR A 110 6.15 -10.33 -2.99
CA THR A 110 6.72 -11.68 -2.84
C THR A 110 5.62 -12.73 -2.74
N ASP A 111 6.01 -14.01 -2.67
CA ASP A 111 5.12 -15.15 -2.40
C ASP A 111 4.00 -15.30 -3.45
N PHE A 112 4.29 -14.97 -4.71
CA PHE A 112 3.32 -15.07 -5.81
C PHE A 112 2.82 -16.50 -5.99
N GLN A 113 1.50 -16.67 -6.00
CA GLN A 113 0.83 -17.93 -6.34
C GLN A 113 -0.26 -17.64 -7.35
N ARG A 114 -0.33 -18.44 -8.43
CA ARG A 114 -1.41 -18.33 -9.41
C ARG A 114 -2.74 -18.69 -8.74
N GLN A 115 -3.79 -17.94 -9.05
CA GLN A 115 -5.13 -18.14 -8.50
C GLN A 115 -6.17 -18.34 -9.60
N GLU A 116 -7.27 -19.02 -9.23
CA GLU A 116 -8.44 -19.19 -10.06
C GLU A 116 -9.53 -18.19 -9.66
N VAL A 117 -9.76 -17.21 -10.53
CA VAL A 117 -10.81 -16.18 -10.44
C VAL A 117 -11.45 -16.04 -11.82
N GLY A 118 -12.53 -16.80 -12.05
CA GLY A 118 -13.12 -16.92 -13.38
C GLY A 118 -12.08 -17.43 -14.40
N ASP A 119 -12.03 -16.77 -15.55
CA ASP A 119 -11.06 -16.95 -16.63
C ASP A 119 -9.92 -15.89 -16.61
N ARG A 120 -9.83 -15.08 -15.55
CA ARG A 120 -8.80 -14.04 -15.44
C ARG A 120 -7.44 -14.62 -15.11
N GLU A 121 -6.41 -13.98 -15.63
CA GLU A 121 -5.09 -14.13 -15.06
C GLU A 121 -5.03 -13.42 -13.69
N ALA A 122 -4.81 -14.21 -12.64
CA ALA A 122 -4.83 -13.75 -11.26
C ALA A 122 -3.68 -14.35 -10.45
N TYR A 123 -3.15 -13.57 -9.51
CA TYR A 123 -2.14 -14.03 -8.56
C TYR A 123 -2.43 -13.50 -7.16
N SER A 124 -2.26 -14.35 -6.15
CA SER A 124 -2.12 -13.89 -4.78
C SER A 124 -0.66 -13.56 -4.50
N TYR A 125 -0.39 -12.58 -3.65
CA TYR A 125 0.96 -12.24 -3.22
C TYR A 125 0.95 -11.52 -1.88
N ARG A 126 2.14 -11.23 -1.35
CA ARG A 126 2.33 -10.45 -0.10
C ARG A 126 3.36 -9.36 -0.30
N GLU A 127 3.33 -8.35 0.57
CA GLU A 127 4.37 -7.33 0.61
C GLU A 127 5.54 -7.80 1.49
N VAL A 128 6.77 -7.52 1.06
CA VAL A 128 7.99 -7.89 1.80
C VAL A 128 8.08 -7.25 3.19
N VAL A 129 7.32 -6.18 3.43
CA VAL A 129 7.28 -5.46 4.71
C VAL A 129 6.23 -6.02 5.69
N ASP A 130 5.40 -6.97 5.26
CA ASP A 130 4.40 -7.62 6.10
C ASP A 130 5.00 -8.83 6.84
N ASP A 131 5.92 -8.54 7.76
CA ASP A 131 6.63 -9.56 8.56
C ASP A 131 5.67 -10.42 9.41
N LYS A 132 4.53 -9.85 9.80
CA LYS A 132 3.51 -10.54 10.60
C LYS A 132 2.55 -11.37 9.77
N ARG A 133 2.60 -11.25 8.44
CA ARG A 133 1.72 -11.92 7.48
C ARG A 133 0.24 -11.62 7.73
N GLU A 134 -0.04 -10.41 8.23
CA GLU A 134 -1.39 -9.94 8.57
C GLU A 134 -2.19 -9.51 7.32
N SER A 135 -1.54 -9.42 6.16
CA SER A 135 -2.17 -9.01 4.90
C SER A 135 -1.86 -9.95 3.75
N CYS A 136 -2.78 -9.99 2.78
CA CYS A 136 -2.58 -10.68 1.51
C CYS A 136 -3.36 -9.97 0.42
N ASP A 137 -2.76 -9.95 -0.77
CA ASP A 137 -3.32 -9.35 -1.96
C ASP A 137 -3.67 -10.43 -2.97
N VAL A 138 -4.74 -10.21 -3.73
CA VAL A 138 -5.03 -10.89 -4.99
C VAL A 138 -5.13 -9.84 -6.07
N VAL A 139 -4.28 -9.93 -7.09
CA VAL A 139 -4.31 -9.02 -8.24
C VAL A 139 -4.88 -9.75 -9.46
N LEU A 140 -5.80 -9.09 -10.15
CA LEU A 140 -6.48 -9.54 -11.35
C LEU A 140 -6.09 -8.66 -12.53
N ARG A 141 -5.81 -9.27 -13.68
CA ARG A 141 -5.65 -8.54 -14.95
C ARG A 141 -7.00 -7.97 -15.40
N THR A 142 -7.00 -6.73 -15.89
CA THR A 142 -8.12 -6.10 -16.60
C THR A 142 -7.64 -5.58 -17.97
N ALA A 143 -8.54 -5.15 -18.87
CA ALA A 143 -8.14 -4.63 -20.19
C ALA A 143 -7.18 -3.42 -20.10
N ASP A 144 -7.45 -2.49 -19.18
CA ASP A 144 -6.74 -1.22 -19.06
C ASP A 144 -5.79 -1.14 -17.84
N GLY A 145 -5.53 -2.27 -17.16
CA GLY A 145 -4.66 -2.31 -16.00
C GLY A 145 -4.88 -3.53 -15.11
N SER A 146 -5.12 -3.28 -13.82
CA SER A 146 -5.33 -4.33 -12.82
C SER A 146 -6.31 -3.90 -11.73
N THR A 147 -6.93 -4.89 -11.09
CA THR A 147 -7.62 -4.70 -9.81
C THR A 147 -6.93 -5.55 -8.74
N GLN A 148 -6.49 -4.90 -7.66
CA GLN A 148 -5.93 -5.54 -6.48
C GLN A 148 -7.01 -5.59 -5.38
N ILE A 149 -7.18 -6.76 -4.78
CA ILE A 149 -8.08 -7.04 -3.68
C ILE A 149 -7.23 -7.45 -2.48
N ARG A 150 -7.21 -6.63 -1.43
CA ARG A 150 -6.42 -6.85 -0.21
C ARG A 150 -7.31 -7.18 0.97
N ALA A 151 -6.97 -8.23 1.71
CA ALA A 151 -7.47 -8.43 3.06
C ALA A 151 -6.36 -8.15 4.07
N SER A 152 -6.65 -7.37 5.10
CA SER A 152 -5.73 -7.03 6.19
C SER A 152 -6.40 -7.35 7.53
N LEU A 153 -5.81 -8.25 8.30
CA LEU A 153 -6.30 -8.61 9.63
C LEU A 153 -6.15 -7.43 10.60
N ASN A 154 -7.12 -7.26 11.49
CA ASN A 154 -7.00 -6.29 12.57
C ASN A 154 -5.98 -6.80 13.60
N SER A 155 -5.13 -5.89 14.11
CA SER A 155 -4.13 -6.20 15.14
C SER A 155 -4.72 -7.01 16.30
N GLY A 156 -4.11 -8.15 16.62
CA GLY A 156 -4.54 -9.00 17.74
C GLY A 156 -5.79 -9.85 17.46
N THR A 157 -6.33 -9.82 16.24
CA THR A 157 -7.32 -10.80 15.81
C THR A 157 -6.64 -12.16 15.74
N PRO A 158 -7.15 -13.20 16.45
CA PRO A 158 -6.60 -14.54 16.34
C PRO A 158 -6.56 -14.97 14.87
N ALA A 159 -5.55 -15.75 14.48
CA ALA A 159 -5.29 -16.23 13.12
C ALA A 159 -6.37 -17.21 12.57
N ALA A 160 -7.61 -17.12 13.04
CA ALA A 160 -8.72 -17.98 12.64
C ALA A 160 -9.05 -17.86 11.15
N ALA A 161 -8.71 -16.74 10.50
CA ALA A 161 -8.87 -16.56 9.07
C ALA A 161 -7.51 -16.20 8.42
N ASN A 162 -7.15 -16.94 7.37
CA ASN A 162 -6.00 -16.65 6.54
C ASN A 162 -6.34 -15.46 5.61
N PRO A 163 -5.53 -14.38 5.59
CA PRO A 163 -5.84 -13.20 4.77
C PRO A 163 -5.85 -13.50 3.28
N CYS A 164 -5.10 -14.49 2.79
CA CYS A 164 -5.16 -14.85 1.36
C CYS A 164 -6.49 -15.51 0.99
N ASP A 165 -7.07 -16.31 1.88
CA ASP A 165 -8.36 -16.95 1.65
C ASP A 165 -9.48 -15.90 1.67
N LEU A 166 -9.40 -14.91 2.58
CA LEU A 166 -10.30 -13.76 2.62
C LEU A 166 -10.24 -12.94 1.31
N ALA A 167 -9.03 -12.55 0.89
CA ALA A 167 -8.82 -11.78 -0.33
C ALA A 167 -9.29 -12.54 -1.58
N LEU A 168 -9.02 -13.85 -1.66
CA LEU A 168 -9.45 -14.69 -2.77
C LEU A 168 -10.97 -14.88 -2.82
N ASN A 169 -11.61 -15.05 -1.66
CA ASN A 169 -13.07 -15.14 -1.59
C ASN A 169 -13.73 -13.86 -2.12
N ALA A 170 -13.24 -12.69 -1.69
CA ALA A 170 -13.70 -11.40 -2.19
C ALA A 170 -13.42 -11.24 -3.69
N ALA A 171 -12.22 -11.58 -4.17
CA ALA A 171 -11.88 -11.50 -5.60
C ALA A 171 -12.82 -12.32 -6.48
N ARG A 172 -13.19 -13.53 -6.04
CA ARG A 172 -14.17 -14.39 -6.73
C ARG A 172 -15.57 -13.81 -6.72
N ALA A 173 -16.02 -13.26 -5.61
CA ALA A 173 -17.33 -12.62 -5.51
C ALA A 173 -17.43 -11.36 -6.37
N PHE A 174 -16.33 -10.61 -6.53
CA PHE A 174 -16.31 -9.35 -7.28
C PHE A 174 -16.01 -9.53 -8.78
N ASP A 175 -15.65 -10.73 -9.25
CA ASP A 175 -15.19 -10.95 -10.64
C ASP A 175 -16.19 -10.46 -11.70
N SER A 176 -17.50 -10.66 -11.47
CA SER A 176 -18.54 -10.24 -12.41
C SER A 176 -18.75 -8.72 -12.47
N VAL A 177 -18.25 -7.98 -11.48
CA VAL A 177 -18.37 -6.53 -11.36
C VAL A 177 -17.12 -5.81 -11.87
N ILE A 178 -15.95 -6.44 -11.70
CA ILE A 178 -14.67 -5.90 -12.16
C ILE A 178 -14.63 -5.87 -13.70
N PRO A 179 -14.22 -4.76 -14.35
CA PRO A 179 -14.12 -4.67 -15.81
C PRO A 179 -13.21 -5.75 -16.39
N ARG A 180 -13.59 -6.30 -17.54
CA ARG A 180 -12.80 -7.33 -18.24
C ARG A 180 -11.48 -6.78 -18.72
#